data_AF-A0A8T2XYL4-F1
#
_entry.id   AF-A0A8T2XYL4-F1
#
_cell.length_a   1.000
_cell.length_b   1.000
_cell.length_c   1.000
_cell.angle_alpha   90.00
_cell.angle_beta   90.00
_cell.angle_gamma   90.00
#
_symmetry.space_group_name_H-M   'P 1'
#
loop_
_entity.id
_entity.type
_entity.pdbx_description
1 polymer ?
#
loop_
_entity_poly.entity_id
_entity_poly.type
_entity_poly.pdbx_seq_one_letter_code
_entity_poly.pdbx_strand_id
1 'polypeptide(L)'
;MPSESDKWGWEHVSVFGGFDRGSGTKRWKCNHCNLRYNGSYSRVRAHLLGFSGVGVKSCPSIDRSLREAFQVLEEERLAQKKKRSCVIGKPGRLDGALGSLNISIFVSSSRGLVFLKAVDVDDTDEGEHVFTIALTDTIMEVGPTNVLQIVSHLGDACKSSESYVLSKFPNIFWSPCTSHSVFMLMEEIAEVEWVKPIVLRAKAIEQCMITYQHNSSCSFGQNLKELSDPISAKFAPSYCFLLRVFGLRQSLQDMVVSEDWKQWKHNIAEDVVNVESAILDDGFWRNAHSLLQLYEPFVRLLATMDIGKSVIGAAYDWRFQALEALRSQAIDDGILNQLEGLVENRWDVLFSPLHAAGYLLNPRYIEKGQTKDKSVMPGWKATLERYEGESTARRVLREQLSSYWRLEGSLGEEDAVDCRDKMDPVAWWENFGFETPSLQTLAIKVLSQVSSVAMFEEIWQANDFSCREAAGRLGVQKMEGRFFIRNNLRLHGRINGNLCFSFAQRNAFCKLLFWS
;
A
#
# COMPACT_ATOMS: atom_id res chain seq x y z
N MET A 1 15.32 -11.16 -29.13
CA MET A 1 14.13 -11.12 -30.00
C MET A 1 12.91 -11.01 -29.10
N PRO A 2 11.91 -10.16 -29.39
CA PRO A 2 10.72 -10.07 -28.53
C PRO A 2 10.03 -11.44 -28.50
N SER A 3 9.67 -11.93 -27.32
CA SER A 3 8.96 -13.20 -27.13
C SER A 3 7.62 -13.19 -27.89
N GLU A 4 7.12 -14.37 -28.28
CA GLU A 4 5.82 -14.49 -28.95
C GLU A 4 4.64 -13.94 -28.11
N SER A 5 4.82 -13.81 -26.79
CA SER A 5 3.85 -13.20 -25.84
C SER A 5 3.62 -11.70 -26.03
N ASP A 6 4.51 -10.99 -26.75
CA ASP A 6 4.51 -9.53 -26.86
C ASP A 6 3.47 -8.98 -27.87
N LYS A 7 2.64 -9.88 -28.43
CA LYS A 7 1.69 -9.57 -29.52
C LYS A 7 0.34 -10.30 -29.38
N TRP A 8 -0.29 -10.18 -28.21
CA TRP A 8 -1.62 -10.75 -27.87
C TRP A 8 -2.66 -10.69 -29.00
N GLY A 9 -2.72 -9.56 -29.73
CA GLY A 9 -3.67 -9.37 -30.83
C GLY A 9 -3.57 -10.40 -31.97
N TRP A 10 -2.46 -11.13 -32.13
CA TRP A 10 -2.35 -12.21 -33.12
C TRP A 10 -3.17 -13.45 -32.75
N GLU A 11 -3.46 -13.68 -31.47
CA GLU A 11 -4.29 -14.82 -31.01
C GLU A 11 -5.77 -14.64 -31.42
N HIS A 12 -6.18 -13.39 -31.68
CA HIS A 12 -7.54 -13.04 -32.06
C HIS A 12 -7.75 -12.90 -33.57
N VAL A 13 -6.73 -13.21 -34.38
CA VAL A 13 -6.83 -13.17 -35.84
C VAL A 13 -6.21 -14.41 -36.47
N SER A 14 -6.84 -14.92 -37.53
CA SER A 14 -6.29 -16.02 -38.33
C SER A 14 -5.45 -15.43 -39.47
N VAL A 15 -4.14 -15.73 -39.48
CA VAL A 15 -3.24 -15.31 -40.57
C VAL A 15 -3.26 -16.35 -41.68
N PHE A 16 -3.52 -15.92 -42.92
CA PHE A 16 -3.65 -16.84 -44.07
C PHE A 16 -2.77 -16.44 -45.28
N GLY A 17 -1.80 -15.54 -45.07
CA GLY A 17 -0.76 -15.23 -46.06
C GLY A 17 0.09 -14.03 -45.67
N GLY A 18 1.26 -13.89 -46.30
CA GLY A 18 2.17 -12.75 -46.16
C GLY A 18 2.81 -12.37 -47.50
N PHE A 19 3.37 -11.17 -47.60
CA PHE A 19 4.24 -10.77 -48.71
C PHE A 19 5.69 -10.92 -48.24
N ASP A 20 6.48 -11.78 -48.88
CA ASP A 20 7.92 -12.04 -48.72
C ASP A 20 8.50 -12.20 -47.30
N ARG A 21 9.62 -12.93 -47.19
CA ARG A 21 10.33 -13.11 -45.91
C ARG A 21 11.01 -11.80 -45.52
N GLY A 22 10.29 -10.94 -44.78
CA GLY A 22 10.82 -9.68 -44.23
C GLY A 22 9.82 -8.53 -44.15
N SER A 23 8.65 -8.63 -44.80
CA SER A 23 7.63 -7.57 -44.72
C SER A 23 6.80 -7.69 -43.44
N GLY A 24 6.63 -6.57 -42.72
CA GLY A 24 5.77 -6.48 -41.54
C GLY A 24 4.26 -6.59 -41.83
N THR A 25 3.87 -6.77 -43.11
CA THR A 25 2.48 -6.79 -43.57
C THR A 25 1.97 -8.22 -43.79
N LYS A 26 0.92 -8.60 -43.06
CA LYS A 26 0.27 -9.92 -43.16
C LYS A 26 -1.17 -9.78 -43.65
N ARG A 27 -1.70 -10.84 -44.27
CA ARG A 27 -3.13 -11.01 -44.56
C ARG A 27 -3.76 -11.78 -43.42
N TRP A 28 -4.75 -11.17 -42.75
CA TRP A 28 -5.35 -11.72 -41.56
C TRP A 28 -6.87 -11.53 -41.54
N LYS A 29 -7.55 -12.46 -40.89
CA LYS A 29 -9.01 -12.48 -40.70
C LYS A 29 -9.30 -12.34 -39.21
N CYS A 30 -10.16 -11.41 -38.81
CA CYS A 30 -10.59 -11.30 -37.42
C CYS A 30 -11.42 -12.54 -37.03
N ASN A 31 -11.09 -13.16 -35.89
CA ASN A 31 -11.84 -14.33 -35.38
C ASN A 31 -13.20 -13.95 -34.79
N HIS A 32 -13.43 -12.66 -34.49
CA HIS A 32 -14.66 -12.15 -33.87
C HIS A 32 -15.70 -11.68 -34.90
N CYS A 33 -15.30 -10.85 -35.86
CA CYS A 33 -16.23 -10.31 -36.88
C CYS A 33 -16.05 -10.91 -38.28
N ASN A 34 -15.11 -11.83 -38.47
CA ASN A 34 -14.78 -12.46 -39.76
C ASN A 34 -14.29 -11.52 -40.87
N LEU A 35 -14.13 -10.22 -40.62
CA LEU A 35 -13.58 -9.25 -41.58
C LEU A 35 -12.11 -9.55 -41.87
N ARG A 36 -11.71 -9.33 -43.13
CA ARG A 36 -10.35 -9.60 -43.62
C ARG A 36 -9.64 -8.30 -43.92
N TYR A 37 -8.38 -8.20 -43.52
CA TYR A 37 -7.55 -7.03 -43.71
C TYR A 37 -6.12 -7.40 -44.12
N ASN A 38 -5.45 -6.47 -44.79
CA ASN A 38 -4.03 -6.53 -45.11
C ASN A 38 -3.32 -5.47 -44.28
N GLY A 39 -2.36 -5.88 -43.45
CA GLY A 39 -1.73 -4.93 -42.53
C GLY A 39 -0.71 -5.51 -41.57
N SER A 40 0.00 -4.61 -40.92
CA SER A 40 0.87 -4.92 -39.79
C SER A 40 0.08 -5.13 -38.51
N TYR A 41 0.77 -5.54 -37.44
CA TYR A 41 0.20 -5.70 -36.10
C TYR A 41 -0.52 -4.43 -35.60
N SER A 42 -0.06 -3.23 -36.00
CA SER A 42 -0.73 -1.96 -35.66
C SER A 42 -2.17 -1.89 -36.17
N ARG A 43 -2.45 -2.49 -37.34
CA ARG A 43 -3.80 -2.56 -37.92
C ARG A 43 -4.69 -3.61 -37.24
N VAL A 44 -4.09 -4.71 -36.77
CA VAL A 44 -4.78 -5.70 -35.92
C VAL A 44 -5.24 -5.04 -34.62
N ARG A 45 -4.35 -4.30 -33.96
CA ARG A 45 -4.65 -3.57 -32.73
C ARG A 45 -5.74 -2.53 -32.91
N ALA A 46 -5.65 -1.69 -33.94
CA ALA A 46 -6.66 -0.68 -34.19
C ALA A 46 -8.05 -1.27 -34.45
N HIS A 47 -8.12 -2.44 -35.10
CA HIS A 47 -9.38 -3.17 -35.28
C HIS A 47 -9.99 -3.66 -33.97
N LEU A 48 -9.17 -4.28 -33.10
CA LEU A 48 -9.62 -4.87 -31.83
C LEU A 48 -9.94 -3.80 -30.77
N LEU A 49 -9.12 -2.74 -30.68
CA LEU A 49 -9.23 -1.65 -29.71
C LEU A 49 -10.15 -0.51 -30.19
N GLY A 50 -10.52 -0.50 -31.47
CA GLY A 50 -11.42 0.50 -32.04
C GLY A 50 -10.78 1.85 -32.38
N PHE A 51 -9.47 1.89 -32.63
CA PHE A 51 -8.80 3.11 -33.08
C PHE A 51 -9.16 3.45 -34.53
N SER A 52 -9.49 4.71 -34.79
CA SER A 52 -9.77 5.23 -36.13
C SER A 52 -8.49 5.74 -36.82
N GLY A 53 -8.56 6.01 -38.14
CA GLY A 53 -7.48 6.71 -38.88
C GLY A 53 -6.36 5.84 -39.46
N VAL A 54 -6.38 4.51 -39.30
CA VAL A 54 -5.31 3.61 -39.81
C VAL A 54 -5.72 2.68 -40.96
N GLY A 55 -6.83 2.99 -41.64
CA GLY A 55 -7.32 2.24 -42.80
C GLY A 55 -7.98 0.89 -42.47
N VAL A 56 -8.42 0.68 -41.23
CA VAL A 56 -9.15 -0.49 -40.76
C VAL A 56 -10.33 -0.04 -39.89
N LYS A 57 -11.50 -0.67 -40.03
CA LYS A 57 -12.70 -0.33 -39.23
C LYS A 57 -12.61 -0.97 -37.85
N SER A 58 -13.20 -0.36 -36.83
CA SER A 58 -13.38 -0.99 -35.51
C SER A 58 -14.19 -2.29 -35.64
N CYS A 59 -13.84 -3.31 -34.85
CA CYS A 59 -14.56 -4.58 -34.86
C CYS A 59 -15.98 -4.41 -34.30
N PRO A 60 -17.03 -4.69 -35.10
CA PRO A 60 -18.42 -4.53 -34.66
C PRO A 60 -18.87 -5.63 -33.69
N SER A 61 -18.20 -6.78 -33.71
CA SER A 61 -18.54 -7.96 -32.90
C SER A 61 -17.84 -7.98 -31.53
N ILE A 62 -16.97 -7.00 -31.26
CA ILE A 62 -16.35 -6.81 -29.95
C ILE A 62 -17.22 -5.84 -29.15
N ASP A 63 -17.78 -6.33 -28.05
CA ASP A 63 -18.54 -5.53 -27.10
C ASP A 63 -17.64 -4.58 -26.29
N ARG A 64 -18.25 -3.73 -25.45
CA ARG A 64 -17.50 -2.77 -24.64
C ARG A 64 -16.55 -3.47 -23.66
N SER A 65 -17.03 -4.52 -22.97
CA SER A 65 -16.28 -5.24 -21.94
C SER A 65 -15.02 -5.93 -22.49
N LEU A 66 -15.11 -6.56 -23.66
CA LEU A 66 -13.97 -7.20 -24.31
C LEU A 66 -12.99 -6.18 -24.90
N ARG A 67 -13.50 -5.02 -25.36
CA ARG A 67 -12.64 -3.91 -25.79
C ARG A 67 -11.85 -3.31 -24.64
N GLU A 68 -12.47 -3.18 -23.47
CA GLU A 68 -11.79 -2.77 -22.23
C GLU A 68 -10.74 -3.81 -21.80
N ALA A 69 -11.04 -5.10 -21.90
CA ALA A 69 -10.05 -6.16 -21.62
C ALA A 69 -8.82 -6.08 -22.57
N PHE A 70 -9.04 -5.81 -23.86
CA PHE A 70 -7.96 -5.57 -24.81
C PHE A 70 -7.18 -4.29 -24.53
N GLN A 71 -7.82 -3.24 -24.01
CA GLN A 71 -7.14 -2.03 -23.55
C GLN A 71 -6.21 -2.33 -22.37
N VAL A 72 -6.65 -3.16 -21.41
CA VAL A 72 -5.80 -3.62 -20.30
C VAL A 72 -4.57 -4.36 -20.83
N LEU A 73 -4.72 -5.33 -21.75
CA LEU A 73 -3.58 -6.05 -22.37
C LEU A 73 -2.63 -5.11 -23.13
N GLU A 74 -3.16 -4.05 -23.74
CA GLU A 74 -2.34 -3.04 -24.40
C GLU A 74 -1.60 -2.15 -23.38
N GLU A 75 -2.25 -1.83 -22.27
CA GLU A 75 -1.64 -1.10 -21.16
C GLU A 75 -0.57 -1.92 -20.46
N GLU A 76 -0.72 -3.24 -20.31
CA GLU A 76 0.33 -4.16 -19.87
C GLU A 76 1.53 -4.12 -20.81
N ARG A 77 1.32 -4.24 -22.13
CA ARG A 77 2.38 -4.13 -23.14
C ARG A 77 3.07 -2.77 -23.09
N LEU A 78 2.35 -1.71 -22.76
CA LEU A 78 2.89 -0.35 -22.60
C LEU A 78 3.60 -0.17 -21.25
N ALA A 79 3.13 -0.81 -20.17
CA ALA A 79 3.77 -0.86 -18.86
C ALA A 79 5.10 -1.62 -18.93
N GLN A 80 5.15 -2.74 -19.66
CA GLN A 80 6.39 -3.45 -20.01
C GLN A 80 7.36 -2.58 -20.83
N LYS A 81 6.87 -1.53 -21.52
CA LYS A 81 7.68 -0.62 -22.34
C LYS A 81 8.12 0.66 -21.64
N LYS A 82 7.60 1.01 -20.47
CA LYS A 82 8.05 2.16 -19.67
C LYS A 82 8.45 1.73 -18.26
N LYS A 83 9.76 1.61 -18.09
CA LYS A 83 10.50 1.01 -16.98
C LYS A 83 10.30 1.77 -15.66
N ARG A 84 10.15 0.98 -14.59
CA ARG A 84 10.21 1.26 -13.12
C ARG A 84 8.99 0.62 -12.47
N SER A 85 9.17 -0.55 -11.87
CA SER A 85 8.09 -1.31 -11.24
C SER A 85 8.42 -1.78 -9.82
N CYS A 86 7.38 -1.92 -8.99
CA CYS A 86 7.39 -2.49 -7.66
C CYS A 86 6.54 -3.76 -7.69
N VAL A 87 7.01 -4.85 -7.08
CA VAL A 87 6.17 -6.03 -6.83
C VAL A 87 5.57 -5.91 -5.44
N ILE A 88 4.28 -6.17 -5.30
CA ILE A 88 3.57 -6.06 -4.04
C ILE A 88 2.90 -7.40 -3.74
N GLY A 89 3.30 -8.03 -2.63
CA GLY A 89 2.72 -9.28 -2.14
C GLY A 89 1.77 -9.02 -0.98
N LYS A 90 0.52 -9.48 -1.11
CA LYS A 90 -0.47 -9.48 -0.03
C LYS A 90 -0.83 -10.93 0.35
N PRO A 91 -0.65 -11.37 1.60
CA PRO A 91 -1.38 -12.53 2.12
C PRO A 91 -2.88 -12.26 2.27
N GLY A 92 -3.65 -13.25 1.83
CA GLY A 92 -5.09 -13.37 2.00
C GLY A 92 -5.41 -14.08 3.30
N ARG A 93 -6.70 -14.16 3.62
CA ARG A 93 -7.20 -14.72 4.88
C ARG A 93 -6.84 -16.20 5.01
N LEU A 94 -6.45 -16.63 6.20
CA LEU A 94 -6.42 -18.06 6.57
C LEU A 94 -7.84 -18.61 6.48
N ASP A 95 -8.07 -19.55 5.57
CA ASP A 95 -9.32 -20.32 5.58
C ASP A 95 -9.23 -21.34 6.72
N GLY A 96 -9.97 -21.10 7.81
CA GLY A 96 -9.92 -21.91 9.03
C GLY A 96 -10.34 -23.37 8.85
N ALA A 97 -10.88 -23.73 7.67
CA ALA A 97 -11.20 -25.11 7.31
C ALA A 97 -10.03 -25.86 6.64
N LEU A 98 -8.99 -25.17 6.12
CA LEU A 98 -7.96 -25.77 5.27
C LEU A 98 -6.51 -25.34 5.57
N GLY A 99 -6.27 -24.30 6.38
CA GLY A 99 -4.91 -23.85 6.71
C GLY A 99 -4.14 -23.23 5.53
N SER A 100 -4.85 -22.65 4.55
CA SER A 100 -4.27 -22.05 3.33
C SER A 100 -4.37 -20.52 3.32
N LEU A 101 -3.32 -19.87 2.82
CA LEU A 101 -3.08 -18.41 2.73
C LEU A 101 -3.10 -17.98 1.25
N ASN A 102 -4.08 -17.20 0.83
CA ASN A 102 -4.16 -16.75 -0.57
C ASN A 102 -3.29 -15.50 -0.82
N ILE A 103 -2.12 -15.64 -1.44
CA ILE A 103 -1.25 -14.51 -1.73
C ILE A 103 -1.58 -13.87 -3.07
N SER A 104 -1.96 -12.60 -3.07
CA SER A 104 -2.17 -11.79 -4.27
C SER A 104 -0.92 -10.96 -4.61
N ILE A 105 -0.49 -11.02 -5.86
CA ILE A 105 0.68 -10.32 -6.39
C ILE A 105 0.22 -9.20 -7.32
N PHE A 106 0.67 -7.99 -7.02
CA PHE A 106 0.44 -6.78 -7.83
C PHE A 106 1.76 -6.21 -8.31
N VAL A 107 1.71 -5.50 -9.42
CA VAL A 107 2.84 -4.72 -9.95
C VAL A 107 2.44 -3.28 -10.09
N SER A 108 3.17 -2.40 -9.40
CA SER A 108 3.01 -0.95 -9.51
C SER A 108 4.04 -0.37 -10.46
N SER A 109 3.67 0.65 -11.22
CA SER A 109 4.56 1.43 -12.08
C SER A 109 4.11 2.90 -12.14
N SER A 110 4.88 3.74 -12.84
CA SER A 110 4.48 5.14 -13.15
C SER A 110 3.14 5.26 -13.90
N ARG A 111 2.62 4.16 -14.48
CA ARG A 111 1.34 4.12 -15.18
C ARG A 111 0.18 3.62 -14.31
N GLY A 112 0.45 3.25 -13.06
CA GLY A 112 -0.54 2.72 -12.13
C GLY A 112 -0.23 1.31 -11.68
N LEU A 113 -1.21 0.70 -11.02
CA LEU A 113 -1.14 -0.62 -10.41
C LEU A 113 -1.88 -1.65 -11.25
N VAL A 114 -1.28 -2.82 -11.43
CA VAL A 114 -1.84 -3.97 -12.13
C VAL A 114 -1.85 -5.16 -11.19
N PHE A 115 -2.98 -5.85 -11.09
CA PHE A 115 -3.05 -7.18 -10.47
C PHE A 115 -2.49 -8.20 -11.46
N LEU A 116 -1.54 -9.03 -11.05
CA LEU A 116 -0.99 -10.08 -11.92
C LEU A 116 -1.62 -11.45 -11.63
N LYS A 117 -1.45 -11.96 -10.41
CA LYS A 117 -1.88 -13.31 -10.06
C LYS A 117 -2.15 -13.46 -8.58
N ALA A 118 -2.92 -14.48 -8.23
CA ALA A 118 -3.12 -14.92 -6.86
C ALA A 118 -2.71 -16.37 -6.74
N VAL A 119 -2.12 -16.73 -5.61
CA VAL A 119 -1.50 -18.03 -5.35
C VAL A 119 -1.97 -18.51 -3.98
N ASP A 120 -2.55 -19.69 -3.90
CA ASP A 120 -2.87 -20.30 -2.62
C ASP A 120 -1.60 -20.95 -2.06
N VAL A 121 -1.24 -20.59 -0.82
CA VAL A 121 -0.04 -21.03 -0.11
C VAL A 121 -0.47 -21.68 1.19
N ASP A 122 -0.28 -22.98 1.33
CA ASP A 122 -0.57 -23.68 2.58
C ASP A 122 0.53 -23.39 3.63
N ASP A 123 0.24 -23.55 4.91
CA ASP A 123 1.19 -23.32 6.02
C ASP A 123 2.26 -24.45 6.14
N THR A 124 2.77 -24.92 5.00
CA THR A 124 3.76 -25.99 4.88
C THR A 124 5.00 -25.49 4.13
N ASP A 125 6.13 -26.19 4.28
CA ASP A 125 7.36 -25.89 3.52
C ASP A 125 7.13 -25.88 1.99
N GLU A 126 6.17 -26.68 1.51
CA GLU A 126 5.75 -26.71 0.10
C GLU A 126 5.04 -25.41 -0.31
N GLY A 127 4.25 -24.82 0.58
CA GLY A 127 3.60 -23.53 0.36
C GLY A 127 4.60 -22.38 0.24
N GLU A 128 5.63 -22.33 1.09
CA GLU A 128 6.68 -21.30 1.00
C GLU A 128 7.46 -21.42 -0.33
N HIS A 129 7.72 -22.65 -0.79
CA HIS A 129 8.35 -22.89 -2.08
C HIS A 129 7.49 -22.40 -3.26
N VAL A 130 6.17 -22.65 -3.21
CA VAL A 130 5.22 -22.15 -4.21
C VAL A 130 5.21 -20.62 -4.26
N PHE A 131 5.23 -19.95 -3.10
CA PHE A 131 5.34 -18.50 -3.02
C PHE A 131 6.64 -17.98 -3.65
N THR A 132 7.77 -18.60 -3.32
CA THR A 132 9.09 -18.25 -3.85
C THR A 132 9.14 -18.36 -5.37
N ILE A 133 8.60 -19.42 -5.95
CA ILE A 133 8.48 -19.59 -7.41
C ILE A 133 7.63 -18.47 -7.99
N ALA A 134 6.44 -18.23 -7.44
CA ALA A 134 5.52 -17.25 -7.97
C ALA A 134 6.12 -15.84 -8.01
N LEU A 135 6.86 -15.44 -6.96
CA LEU A 135 7.61 -14.19 -6.93
C LEU A 135 8.74 -14.17 -7.94
N THR A 136 9.55 -15.23 -8.01
CA THR A 136 10.67 -15.33 -8.95
C THR A 136 10.20 -15.20 -10.39
N ASP A 137 9.13 -15.90 -10.75
CA ASP A 137 8.52 -15.83 -12.08
C ASP A 137 8.00 -14.43 -12.38
N THR A 138 7.39 -13.77 -11.39
CA THR A 138 6.92 -12.38 -11.53
C THR A 138 8.08 -11.42 -11.80
N ILE A 139 9.18 -11.55 -11.06
CA ILE A 139 10.38 -10.72 -11.25
C ILE A 139 10.97 -10.94 -12.64
N MET A 140 11.01 -12.19 -13.11
CA MET A 140 11.50 -12.53 -14.45
C MET A 140 10.57 -11.99 -15.56
N GLU A 141 9.26 -12.07 -15.37
CA GLU A 141 8.25 -11.55 -16.29
C GLU A 141 8.32 -10.02 -16.43
N VAL A 142 8.45 -9.32 -15.30
CA VAL A 142 8.60 -7.86 -15.24
C VAL A 142 9.99 -7.41 -15.71
N GLY A 143 10.98 -8.27 -15.56
CA GLY A 143 12.39 -7.98 -15.80
C GLY A 143 13.09 -7.54 -14.51
N PRO A 144 14.15 -8.25 -14.05
CA PRO A 144 14.81 -7.96 -12.77
C PRO A 144 15.35 -6.53 -12.64
N THR A 145 15.77 -5.92 -13.76
CA THR A 145 16.30 -4.54 -13.78
C THR A 145 15.20 -3.48 -13.61
N ASN A 146 13.95 -3.83 -13.91
CA ASN A 146 12.79 -2.96 -13.77
C ASN A 146 12.22 -2.96 -12.37
N VAL A 147 12.42 -4.04 -11.60
CA VAL A 147 11.97 -4.17 -10.21
C VAL A 147 12.94 -3.43 -9.29
N LEU A 148 12.45 -2.40 -8.58
CA LEU A 148 13.24 -1.77 -7.51
C LEU A 148 13.05 -2.51 -6.19
N GLN A 149 11.80 -2.75 -5.81
CA GLN A 149 11.48 -3.33 -4.50
C GLN A 149 10.32 -4.32 -4.56
N ILE A 150 10.29 -5.18 -3.55
CA ILE A 150 9.19 -6.04 -3.18
C ILE A 150 8.64 -5.53 -1.86
N VAL A 151 7.35 -5.24 -1.79
CA VAL A 151 6.68 -4.82 -0.56
C VAL A 151 5.80 -5.95 -0.03
N SER A 152 5.98 -6.34 1.22
CA SER A 152 5.16 -7.36 1.88
C SER A 152 4.93 -7.06 3.36
N HIS A 153 3.93 -7.70 3.97
CA HIS A 153 3.72 -7.70 5.42
C HIS A 153 3.75 -9.11 6.02
N LEU A 154 4.42 -10.04 5.33
CA LEU A 154 4.43 -11.47 5.67
C LEU A 154 5.28 -11.77 6.92
N GLY A 155 6.05 -10.80 7.42
CA GLY A 155 6.88 -10.96 8.62
C GLY A 155 7.79 -12.18 8.52
N ASP A 156 7.85 -12.95 9.61
CA ASP A 156 8.73 -14.11 9.73
C ASP A 156 8.35 -15.30 8.83
N ALA A 157 7.10 -15.37 8.36
CA ALA A 157 6.57 -16.50 7.58
C ALA A 157 7.20 -16.64 6.17
N CYS A 158 8.05 -15.69 5.78
CA CYS A 158 8.59 -15.58 4.43
C CYS A 158 10.13 -15.39 4.42
N LYS A 159 10.79 -15.60 5.57
CA LYS A 159 12.24 -15.35 5.69
C LYS A 159 13.07 -16.20 4.72
N SER A 160 12.68 -17.46 4.47
CA SER A 160 13.44 -18.33 3.59
C SER A 160 13.26 -17.91 2.12
N SER A 161 12.03 -17.56 1.73
CA SER A 161 11.69 -16.98 0.44
C SER A 161 12.43 -15.66 0.17
N GLU A 162 12.47 -14.77 1.17
CA GLU A 162 13.18 -13.48 1.09
C GLU A 162 14.66 -13.70 0.84
N SER A 163 15.30 -14.55 1.65
CA SER A 163 16.72 -14.89 1.49
C SER A 163 17.02 -15.45 0.09
N TYR A 164 16.19 -16.37 -0.39
CA TYR A 164 16.33 -16.94 -1.73
C TYR A 164 16.20 -15.87 -2.83
N VAL A 165 15.14 -15.06 -2.79
CA VAL A 165 14.90 -14.01 -3.79
C VAL A 165 16.03 -12.98 -3.80
N LEU A 166 16.50 -12.54 -2.63
CA LEU A 166 17.60 -11.58 -2.53
C LEU A 166 18.95 -12.18 -2.98
N SER A 167 19.16 -13.49 -2.77
CA SER A 167 20.36 -14.16 -3.30
C SER A 167 20.37 -14.20 -4.84
N LYS A 168 19.20 -14.39 -5.45
CA LYS A 168 19.04 -14.46 -6.91
C LYS A 168 18.99 -13.08 -7.57
N PHE A 169 18.44 -12.09 -6.88
CA PHE A 169 18.25 -10.73 -7.36
C PHE A 169 18.80 -9.71 -6.34
N PRO A 170 20.14 -9.60 -6.20
CA PRO A 170 20.77 -8.83 -5.13
C PRO A 170 20.48 -7.31 -5.18
N ASN A 171 20.06 -6.79 -6.32
CA ASN A 171 19.77 -5.37 -6.52
C ASN A 171 18.32 -4.98 -6.14
N ILE A 172 17.47 -5.95 -5.82
CA ILE A 172 16.07 -5.72 -5.42
C ILE A 172 16.02 -5.53 -3.90
N PHE A 173 15.22 -4.56 -3.46
CA PHE A 173 14.96 -4.35 -2.04
C PHE A 173 13.76 -5.19 -1.60
N TRP A 174 13.89 -5.89 -0.46
CA TRP A 174 12.72 -6.39 0.26
C TRP A 174 12.34 -5.35 1.32
N SER A 175 11.12 -4.85 1.26
CA SER A 175 10.66 -3.76 2.13
C SER A 175 9.41 -4.17 2.90
N PRO A 176 9.36 -3.95 4.22
CA PRO A 176 8.12 -4.08 4.97
C PRO A 176 7.07 -3.07 4.46
N CYS A 177 5.82 -3.46 4.50
CA CYS A 177 4.68 -2.59 4.22
C CYS A 177 4.62 -1.44 5.24
N THR A 178 4.78 -0.18 4.79
CA THR A 178 4.81 1.00 5.66
C THR A 178 3.59 1.11 6.58
N SER A 179 2.37 0.91 6.07
CA SER A 179 1.18 1.01 6.93
C SER A 179 1.12 -0.09 7.99
N HIS A 180 1.56 -1.31 7.62
CA HIS A 180 1.62 -2.41 8.58
C HIS A 180 2.69 -2.17 9.64
N SER A 181 3.86 -1.67 9.23
CA SER A 181 4.91 -1.21 10.13
C SER A 181 4.42 -0.16 11.12
N VAL A 182 3.63 0.81 10.66
CA VAL A 182 3.00 1.83 11.51
C VAL A 182 2.02 1.19 12.50
N PHE A 183 1.15 0.29 12.04
CA PHE A 183 0.23 -0.43 12.93
C PHE A 183 0.96 -1.29 13.97
N MET A 184 2.04 -1.98 13.60
CA MET A 184 2.84 -2.75 14.56
C MET A 184 3.49 -1.86 15.63
N LEU A 185 4.03 -0.69 15.25
CA LEU A 185 4.51 0.27 16.24
C LEU A 185 3.41 0.73 17.19
N MET A 186 2.21 0.99 16.68
CA MET A 186 1.08 1.39 17.53
C MET A 186 0.71 0.29 18.55
N GLU A 187 0.69 -0.97 18.15
CA GLU A 187 0.42 -2.08 19.08
C GLU A 187 1.58 -2.33 20.06
N GLU A 188 2.82 -2.08 19.67
CA GLU A 188 3.96 -2.17 20.60
C GLU A 188 3.93 -1.06 21.64
N ILE A 189 3.51 0.15 21.24
CA ILE A 189 3.24 1.25 22.19
C ILE A 189 2.11 0.85 23.15
N ALA A 190 1.07 0.16 22.65
CA ALA A 190 -0.03 -0.34 23.48
C ALA A 190 0.42 -1.32 24.57
N GLU A 191 1.54 -2.04 24.36
CA GLU A 191 2.11 -2.99 25.31
C GLU A 191 3.07 -2.37 26.35
N VAL A 192 3.38 -1.07 26.23
CA VAL A 192 4.20 -0.36 27.22
C VAL A 192 3.50 -0.38 28.59
N GLU A 193 4.26 -0.59 29.67
CA GLU A 193 3.72 -0.91 31.01
C GLU A 193 2.65 0.07 31.53
N TRP A 194 2.79 1.38 31.27
CA TRP A 194 1.82 2.39 31.70
C TRP A 194 0.66 2.58 30.71
N VAL A 195 0.85 2.21 29.44
CA VAL A 195 -0.16 2.30 28.36
C VAL A 195 -1.12 1.13 28.46
N LYS A 196 -0.59 -0.07 28.67
CA LYS A 196 -1.32 -1.34 28.67
C LYS A 196 -2.55 -1.34 29.59
N PRO A 197 -2.51 -0.82 30.83
CA PRO A 197 -3.70 -0.75 31.68
C PRO A 197 -4.82 0.12 31.10
N ILE A 198 -4.50 1.20 30.37
CA ILE A 198 -5.48 2.08 29.74
C ILE A 198 -6.19 1.33 28.59
N VAL A 199 -5.40 0.64 27.76
CA VAL A 199 -5.90 -0.18 26.64
C VAL A 199 -6.78 -1.33 27.15
N LEU A 200 -6.35 -2.06 28.18
CA LEU A 200 -7.12 -3.16 28.76
C LEU A 200 -8.45 -2.69 29.33
N ARG A 201 -8.49 -1.53 30.00
CA ARG A 201 -9.75 -0.93 30.47
C ARG A 201 -10.67 -0.55 29.31
N ALA A 202 -10.16 0.09 28.26
CA ALA A 202 -10.95 0.42 27.09
C ALA A 202 -11.54 -0.84 26.42
N LYS A 203 -10.74 -1.90 26.29
CA LYS A 203 -11.21 -3.21 25.78
C LYS A 203 -12.31 -3.82 26.66
N ALA A 204 -12.17 -3.74 27.99
CA ALA A 204 -13.19 -4.23 28.92
C ALA A 204 -14.50 -3.44 28.81
N ILE A 205 -14.42 -2.11 28.69
CA ILE A 205 -15.59 -1.24 28.44
C ILE A 205 -16.30 -1.68 27.16
N GLU A 206 -15.56 -1.89 26.07
CA GLU A 206 -16.18 -2.34 24.81
C GLU A 206 -16.82 -3.72 24.89
N GLN A 207 -16.15 -4.69 25.50
CA GLN A 207 -16.71 -6.03 25.66
C GLN A 207 -18.00 -5.99 26.52
N CYS A 208 -18.03 -5.12 27.52
CA CYS A 208 -19.21 -4.88 28.35
C CYS A 208 -20.36 -4.26 27.52
N MET A 209 -20.06 -3.26 26.68
CA MET A 209 -21.06 -2.66 25.77
C MET A 209 -21.68 -3.69 24.83
N ILE A 210 -20.87 -4.54 24.19
CA ILE A 210 -21.36 -5.59 23.29
C ILE A 210 -22.28 -6.55 24.04
N THR A 211 -21.90 -6.94 25.25
CA THR A 211 -22.70 -7.83 26.10
C THR A 211 -24.02 -7.17 26.53
N TYR A 212 -24.01 -5.89 26.88
CA TYR A 212 -25.20 -5.11 27.24
C TYR A 212 -26.18 -5.01 26.06
N GLN A 213 -25.68 -4.72 24.85
CA GLN A 213 -26.49 -4.64 23.63
C GLN A 213 -27.14 -5.96 23.24
N HIS A 214 -26.46 -7.09 23.44
CA HIS A 214 -27.03 -8.40 23.13
C HIS A 214 -28.14 -8.82 24.10
N ASN A 215 -28.10 -8.34 25.35
CA ASN A 215 -29.00 -8.76 26.42
C ASN A 215 -30.13 -7.76 26.73
N SER A 216 -30.09 -6.56 26.14
CA SER A 216 -31.10 -5.51 26.35
C SER A 216 -31.72 -5.09 25.01
N SER A 217 -32.98 -4.66 25.00
CA SER A 217 -33.61 -4.05 23.83
C SER A 217 -33.14 -2.60 23.59
N CYS A 218 -32.02 -2.20 24.19
CA CYS A 218 -31.52 -0.85 24.18
C CYS A 218 -30.93 -0.51 22.79
N SER A 219 -31.41 0.58 22.19
CA SER A 219 -30.92 1.12 20.92
C SER A 219 -29.56 1.83 21.03
N PHE A 220 -28.81 1.58 22.11
CA PHE A 220 -27.51 2.18 22.33
C PHE A 220 -26.58 1.75 21.19
N GLY A 221 -26.24 2.67 20.30
CA GLY A 221 -25.10 2.54 19.39
C GLY A 221 -25.33 1.77 18.08
N GLN A 222 -26.27 2.21 17.22
CA GLN A 222 -26.18 1.94 15.77
C GLN A 222 -24.89 2.50 15.13
N ASN A 223 -24.13 3.33 15.87
CA ASN A 223 -22.94 4.04 15.41
C ASN A 223 -21.58 3.36 15.74
N LEU A 224 -21.56 2.22 16.45
CA LEU A 224 -20.28 1.53 16.81
C LEU A 224 -19.47 1.08 15.58
N LYS A 225 -20.15 0.78 14.47
CA LYS A 225 -19.55 0.28 13.23
C LYS A 225 -18.91 1.38 12.37
N GLU A 226 -19.21 2.65 12.64
CA GLU A 226 -18.79 3.78 11.78
C GLU A 226 -17.47 4.42 12.23
N LEU A 227 -17.08 4.27 13.50
CA LEU A 227 -15.95 5.00 14.11
C LEU A 227 -14.56 4.46 13.75
N SER A 228 -14.42 3.17 13.40
CA SER A 228 -13.12 2.56 13.06
C SER A 228 -13.21 1.80 11.74
N ASP A 229 -12.23 1.96 10.86
CA ASP A 229 -12.16 1.17 9.64
C ASP A 229 -11.76 -0.29 9.93
N PRO A 230 -12.22 -1.25 9.10
CA PRO A 230 -11.91 -2.66 9.30
C PRO A 230 -10.41 -3.01 9.26
N ILE A 231 -9.58 -2.22 8.56
CA ILE A 231 -8.13 -2.46 8.46
C ILE A 231 -7.46 -2.09 9.77
N SER A 232 -7.73 -0.88 10.29
CA SER A 232 -7.22 -0.45 11.59
C SER A 232 -7.71 -1.39 12.70
N ALA A 233 -8.97 -1.83 12.66
CA ALA A 233 -9.49 -2.79 13.64
C ALA A 233 -8.77 -4.15 13.59
N LYS A 234 -8.25 -4.55 12.42
CA LYS A 234 -7.49 -5.78 12.24
C LYS A 234 -6.05 -5.64 12.72
N PHE A 235 -5.38 -4.53 12.41
CA PHE A 235 -3.93 -4.39 12.62
C PHE A 235 -3.52 -3.53 13.81
N ALA A 236 -4.37 -2.60 14.25
CA ALA A 236 -4.18 -1.79 15.45
C ALA A 236 -5.45 -1.79 16.34
N PRO A 237 -5.86 -2.98 16.84
CA PRO A 237 -7.08 -3.11 17.64
C PRO A 237 -7.04 -2.26 18.92
N SER A 238 -5.86 -2.09 19.54
CA SER A 238 -5.71 -1.33 20.79
C SER A 238 -6.09 0.14 20.62
N TYR A 239 -5.63 0.76 19.53
CA TYR A 239 -6.05 2.10 19.14
C TYR A 239 -7.55 2.18 18.85
N CYS A 240 -8.11 1.18 18.16
CA CYS A 240 -9.52 1.17 17.80
C CYS A 240 -10.44 1.07 19.04
N PHE A 241 -10.06 0.28 20.06
CA PHE A 241 -10.80 0.22 21.32
C PHE A 241 -10.85 1.60 21.98
N LEU A 242 -9.69 2.25 22.11
CA LEU A 242 -9.60 3.59 22.71
C LEU A 242 -10.43 4.61 21.95
N LEU A 243 -10.32 4.62 20.62
CA LEU A 243 -11.04 5.55 19.76
C LEU A 243 -12.56 5.43 19.93
N ARG A 244 -13.08 4.19 19.88
CA ARG A 244 -14.53 3.93 19.99
C ARG A 244 -15.06 4.28 21.38
N VAL A 245 -14.35 3.86 22.44
CA VAL A 245 -14.75 4.17 23.82
C VAL A 245 -14.71 5.67 24.08
N PHE A 246 -13.65 6.36 23.65
CA PHE A 246 -13.51 7.81 23.84
C PHE A 246 -14.59 8.59 23.10
N GLY A 247 -14.91 8.20 21.86
CA GLY A 247 -15.99 8.82 21.08
C GLY A 247 -17.39 8.64 21.70
N LEU A 248 -17.56 7.70 22.63
CA LEU A 248 -18.81 7.41 23.33
C LEU A 248 -18.83 7.87 24.78
N ARG A 249 -17.84 8.67 25.23
CA ARG A 249 -17.69 9.07 26.64
C ARG A 249 -19.00 9.51 27.30
N GLN A 250 -19.66 10.53 26.74
CA GLN A 250 -20.88 11.08 27.34
C GLN A 250 -22.00 10.03 27.38
N SER A 251 -22.23 9.34 26.27
CA SER A 251 -23.24 8.30 26.17
C SER A 251 -22.99 7.16 27.17
N LEU A 252 -21.74 6.81 27.41
CA LEU A 252 -21.34 5.79 28.38
C LEU A 252 -21.59 6.25 29.82
N GLN A 253 -21.24 7.49 30.14
CA GLN A 253 -21.50 8.08 31.47
C GLN A 253 -22.99 8.16 31.77
N ASP A 254 -23.81 8.54 30.78
CA ASP A 254 -25.27 8.58 30.91
C ASP A 254 -25.88 7.17 31.04
N MET A 255 -25.31 6.18 30.33
CA MET A 255 -25.76 4.78 30.40
C MET A 255 -25.56 4.20 31.80
N VAL A 256 -24.36 4.31 32.37
CA VAL A 256 -24.04 3.62 33.63
C VAL A 256 -24.83 4.14 34.83
N VAL A 257 -25.39 5.35 34.75
CA VAL A 257 -26.25 5.91 35.79
C VAL A 257 -27.74 5.57 35.61
N SER A 258 -28.13 5.02 34.45
CA SER A 258 -29.52 4.68 34.13
C SER A 258 -30.07 3.52 34.97
N GLU A 259 -31.38 3.50 35.18
CA GLU A 259 -32.05 2.40 35.88
C GLU A 259 -31.95 1.06 35.12
N ASP A 260 -31.98 1.12 33.79
CA ASP A 260 -31.83 -0.06 32.93
C ASP A 260 -30.46 -0.72 33.13
N TRP A 261 -29.39 0.08 33.26
CA TRP A 261 -28.06 -0.42 33.57
C TRP A 261 -28.01 -1.05 34.96
N LYS A 262 -28.58 -0.40 35.98
CA LYS A 262 -28.63 -0.94 37.35
C LYS A 262 -29.35 -2.29 37.40
N GLN A 263 -30.48 -2.41 36.73
CA GLN A 263 -31.25 -3.67 36.64
C GLN A 263 -30.48 -4.77 35.91
N TRP A 264 -29.80 -4.43 34.81
CA TRP A 264 -28.97 -5.37 34.07
C TRP A 264 -27.76 -5.85 34.88
N LYS A 265 -27.09 -4.94 35.59
CA LYS A 265 -25.92 -5.21 36.43
C LYS A 265 -26.20 -6.25 37.53
N HIS A 266 -27.41 -6.26 38.10
CA HIS A 266 -27.78 -7.22 39.14
C HIS A 266 -27.70 -8.69 38.71
N ASN A 267 -27.70 -8.97 37.41
CA ASN A 267 -27.71 -10.34 36.86
C ASN A 267 -26.35 -10.80 36.30
N ILE A 268 -25.26 -10.04 36.50
CA ILE A 268 -23.95 -10.30 35.85
C ILE A 268 -22.80 -10.31 36.87
N ALA A 269 -21.69 -10.95 36.48
CA ALA A 269 -20.46 -11.14 37.25
C ALA A 269 -19.77 -9.83 37.71
N GLU A 270 -18.92 -9.95 38.74
CA GLU A 270 -18.18 -8.86 39.42
C GLU A 270 -17.34 -7.99 38.47
N ASP A 271 -16.91 -8.50 37.32
CA ASP A 271 -16.08 -7.77 36.35
C ASP A 271 -16.75 -6.49 35.80
N VAL A 272 -18.08 -6.40 35.81
CA VAL A 272 -18.83 -5.20 35.37
C VAL A 272 -18.69 -4.03 36.36
N VAL A 273 -18.46 -4.31 37.65
CA VAL A 273 -18.25 -3.26 38.67
C VAL A 273 -16.97 -2.47 38.39
N ASN A 274 -15.94 -3.15 37.88
CA ASN A 274 -14.68 -2.52 37.46
C ASN A 274 -14.82 -1.68 36.17
N VAL A 275 -15.79 -2.01 35.32
CA VAL A 275 -16.08 -1.26 34.10
C VAL A 275 -16.82 0.04 34.41
N GLU A 276 -17.83 -0.02 35.28
CA GLU A 276 -18.56 1.17 35.72
C GLU A 276 -17.65 2.19 36.41
N SER A 277 -16.77 1.74 37.31
CA SER A 277 -15.81 2.62 37.96
C SER A 277 -14.83 3.23 36.97
N ALA A 278 -14.39 2.49 35.95
CA ALA A 278 -13.54 3.03 34.89
C ALA A 278 -14.25 4.08 34.01
N ILE A 279 -15.55 3.90 33.72
CA ILE A 279 -16.36 4.87 32.95
C ILE A 279 -16.57 6.17 33.75
N LEU A 280 -16.70 6.08 35.07
CA LEU A 280 -16.86 7.25 35.95
C LEU A 280 -15.53 7.89 36.38
N ASP A 281 -14.39 7.27 36.08
CA ASP A 281 -13.06 7.77 36.43
C ASP A 281 -12.56 8.81 35.42
N ASP A 282 -12.51 10.09 35.83
CA ASP A 282 -11.92 11.17 35.03
C ASP A 282 -10.43 10.95 34.72
N GLY A 283 -9.72 10.20 35.57
CA GLY A 283 -8.33 9.82 35.34
C GLY A 283 -8.17 8.94 34.11
N PHE A 284 -9.06 7.96 33.93
CA PHE A 284 -9.10 7.12 32.73
C PHE A 284 -9.30 7.95 31.47
N TRP A 285 -10.28 8.85 31.44
CA TRP A 285 -10.57 9.67 30.25
C TRP A 285 -9.41 10.62 29.88
N ARG A 286 -8.78 11.24 30.87
CA ARG A 286 -7.60 12.08 30.65
C ARG A 286 -6.44 11.27 30.05
N ASN A 287 -6.16 10.10 30.61
CA ASN A 287 -5.09 9.23 30.11
C ASN A 287 -5.39 8.69 28.70
N ALA A 288 -6.65 8.33 28.44
CA ALA A 288 -7.09 7.92 27.10
C ALA A 288 -6.95 9.05 26.07
N HIS A 289 -7.25 10.30 26.46
CA HIS A 289 -7.04 11.47 25.60
C HIS A 289 -5.57 11.69 25.27
N SER A 290 -4.69 11.69 26.29
CA SER A 290 -3.23 11.80 26.08
C SER A 290 -2.71 10.72 25.14
N LEU A 291 -3.19 9.48 25.30
CA LEU A 291 -2.83 8.37 24.43
C LEU A 291 -3.37 8.51 22.99
N LEU A 292 -4.56 9.10 22.80
CA LEU A 292 -5.06 9.41 21.46
C LEU A 292 -4.25 10.54 20.79
N GLN A 293 -3.80 11.54 21.55
CA GLN A 293 -2.87 12.55 21.06
C GLN A 293 -1.51 11.94 20.68
N LEU A 294 -1.06 10.92 21.42
CA LEU A 294 0.14 10.13 21.11
C LEU A 294 0.05 9.44 19.74
N TYR A 295 -1.13 8.89 19.41
CA TYR A 295 -1.36 8.19 18.14
C TYR A 295 -1.65 9.11 16.96
N GLU A 296 -1.95 10.38 17.19
CA GLU A 296 -2.35 11.33 16.15
C GLU A 296 -1.34 11.42 14.98
N PRO A 297 -0.01 11.47 15.20
CA PRO A 297 0.96 11.49 14.11
C PRO A 297 0.89 10.23 13.24
N PHE A 298 0.68 9.05 13.84
CA PHE A 298 0.56 7.77 13.14
C PHE A 298 -0.67 7.78 12.22
N VAL A 299 -1.80 8.26 12.76
CA VAL A 299 -3.07 8.36 12.03
C VAL A 299 -2.97 9.36 10.88
N ARG A 300 -2.29 10.51 11.09
CA ARG A 300 -2.03 11.48 10.01
C ARG A 300 -1.21 10.87 8.89
N LEU A 301 -0.14 10.14 9.20
CA LEU A 301 0.67 9.46 8.19
C LEU A 301 -0.17 8.45 7.41
N LEU A 302 -0.91 7.58 8.09
CA LEU A 302 -1.82 6.62 7.45
C LEU A 302 -2.82 7.33 6.53
N ALA A 303 -3.28 8.53 6.90
CA ALA A 303 -4.19 9.31 6.07
C ALA A 303 -3.58 9.94 4.83
N THR A 304 -2.25 10.10 4.77
CA THR A 304 -1.56 10.53 3.55
C THR A 304 -1.32 9.40 2.56
N MET A 305 -1.47 8.13 2.97
CA MET A 305 -1.27 6.98 2.10
C MET A 305 -2.44 6.85 1.12
N ASP A 306 -2.13 6.81 -0.18
CA ASP A 306 -3.11 6.71 -1.27
C ASP A 306 -2.57 5.82 -2.38
N ILE A 307 -3.48 5.16 -3.12
CA ILE A 307 -3.14 4.30 -4.25
C ILE A 307 -2.69 5.18 -5.41
N GLY A 308 -1.39 5.17 -5.69
CA GLY A 308 -0.79 5.91 -6.80
C GLY A 308 -0.02 7.17 -6.41
N LYS A 309 0.05 7.50 -5.12
CA LYS A 309 1.00 8.52 -4.60
C LYS A 309 2.13 7.83 -3.87
N SER A 310 3.37 8.23 -4.17
CA SER A 310 4.51 7.73 -3.39
C SER A 310 4.61 8.49 -2.08
N VAL A 311 4.54 7.74 -0.98
CA VAL A 311 4.72 8.27 0.38
C VAL A 311 6.05 7.83 1.00
N ILE A 312 6.95 7.24 0.22
CA ILE A 312 8.16 6.60 0.74
C ILE A 312 9.07 7.58 1.51
N GLY A 313 9.20 8.82 1.02
CA GLY A 313 9.92 9.87 1.73
C GLY A 313 9.12 10.53 2.86
N ALA A 314 7.80 10.59 2.74
CA ALA A 314 6.92 11.12 3.80
C ALA A 314 6.89 10.20 5.03
N ALA A 315 7.00 8.88 4.83
CA ALA A 315 7.09 7.91 5.90
C ALA A 315 8.34 8.11 6.78
N TYR A 316 9.46 8.56 6.21
CA TYR A 316 10.65 8.87 6.98
C TYR A 316 10.58 10.26 7.63
N ASP A 317 10.03 11.28 6.95
CA ASP A 317 9.73 12.59 7.57
C ASP A 317 8.83 12.42 8.80
N TRP A 318 7.88 11.48 8.73
CA TRP A 318 7.00 11.13 9.84
C TRP A 318 7.75 10.69 11.09
N ARG A 319 8.88 9.98 10.99
CA ARG A 319 9.69 9.63 12.17
C ARG A 319 10.01 10.86 13.00
N PHE A 320 10.43 11.95 12.34
CA PHE A 320 10.73 13.20 13.01
C PHE A 320 9.48 13.84 13.59
N GLN A 321 8.40 13.90 12.81
CA GLN A 321 7.13 14.47 13.29
C GLN A 321 6.58 13.70 14.50
N ALA A 322 6.72 12.38 14.51
CA ALA A 322 6.31 11.53 15.63
C ALA A 322 7.16 11.82 16.87
N LEU A 323 8.50 11.85 16.73
CA LEU A 323 9.41 12.18 17.82
C LEU A 323 9.21 13.62 18.33
N GLU A 324 8.96 14.59 17.45
CA GLU A 324 8.67 15.96 17.83
C GLU A 324 7.32 16.09 18.54
N ALA A 325 6.28 15.41 18.03
CA ALA A 325 4.99 15.34 18.71
C ALA A 325 5.11 14.73 20.10
N LEU A 326 5.90 13.66 20.26
CA LEU A 326 6.21 13.06 21.56
C LEU A 326 6.85 14.07 22.51
N ARG A 327 7.87 14.81 22.05
CA ARG A 327 8.56 15.84 22.85
C ARG A 327 7.69 17.03 23.20
N SER A 328 6.69 17.35 22.37
CA SER A 328 5.79 18.47 22.60
C SER A 328 4.71 18.18 23.65
N GLN A 329 4.52 16.91 24.02
CA GLN A 329 3.60 16.53 25.09
C GLN A 329 4.25 16.72 26.45
N ALA A 330 3.47 17.15 27.45
CA ALA A 330 3.91 17.24 28.84
C ALA A 330 3.98 15.86 29.51
N ILE A 331 4.74 14.94 28.91
CA ILE A 331 5.01 13.60 29.43
C ILE A 331 6.33 13.64 30.22
N ASP A 332 6.46 12.74 31.20
CA ASP A 332 7.70 12.51 31.94
C ASP A 332 8.87 12.13 31.01
N ASP A 333 10.07 12.67 31.28
CA ASP A 333 11.28 12.44 30.48
C ASP A 333 11.66 10.94 30.39
N GLY A 334 11.39 10.15 31.44
CA GLY A 334 11.64 8.71 31.44
C GLY A 334 10.74 7.98 30.44
N ILE A 335 9.46 8.34 30.39
CA ILE A 335 8.49 7.79 29.44
C ILE A 335 8.83 8.21 28.02
N LEU A 336 9.19 9.49 27.82
CA LEU A 336 9.62 10.00 26.52
C LEU A 336 10.81 9.20 25.99
N ASN A 337 11.85 9.01 26.80
CA ASN A 337 13.02 8.21 26.42
C ASN A 337 12.68 6.75 26.08
N GLN A 338 11.72 6.15 26.79
CA GLN A 338 11.26 4.79 26.50
C GLN A 338 10.56 4.70 25.13
N LEU A 339 9.70 5.66 24.81
CA LEU A 339 8.99 5.72 23.53
C LEU A 339 9.92 6.05 22.36
N GLU A 340 10.83 7.01 22.54
CA GLU A 340 11.87 7.31 21.54
C GLU A 340 12.72 6.07 21.28
N GLY A 341 13.18 5.39 22.35
CA GLY A 341 13.93 4.15 22.23
C GLY A 341 13.16 3.04 21.51
N LEU A 342 11.86 2.90 21.74
CA LEU A 342 11.02 1.94 21.02
C LEU A 342 10.98 2.24 19.52
N VAL A 343 10.69 3.50 19.13
CA VAL A 343 10.63 3.89 17.71
C VAL A 343 11.98 3.68 17.03
N GLU A 344 13.07 4.10 17.67
CA GLU A 344 14.42 4.00 17.13
C GLU A 344 14.89 2.54 16.98
N ASN A 345 14.71 1.71 18.02
CA ASN A 345 15.14 0.31 17.99
C ASN A 345 14.38 -0.53 16.95
N ARG A 346 13.15 -0.12 16.62
CA ARG A 346 12.30 -0.82 15.66
C ARG A 346 12.46 -0.30 14.24
N TRP A 347 13.10 0.85 14.05
CA TRP A 347 13.14 1.54 12.77
C TRP A 347 13.73 0.67 11.64
N ASP A 348 14.90 0.09 11.85
CA ASP A 348 15.60 -0.71 10.83
C ASP A 348 14.90 -2.02 10.49
N VAL A 349 14.05 -2.52 11.40
CA VAL A 349 13.24 -3.74 11.18
C VAL A 349 11.97 -3.41 10.40
N LEU A 350 11.40 -2.24 10.64
CA LEU A 350 10.09 -1.86 10.14
C LEU A 350 10.14 -1.01 8.87
N PHE A 351 11.29 -0.42 8.55
CA PHE A 351 11.44 0.46 7.40
C PHE A 351 12.71 0.12 6.61
N SER A 352 12.54 0.00 5.29
CA SER A 352 13.64 -0.21 4.35
C SER A 352 14.50 1.05 4.15
N PRO A 353 15.80 0.92 3.81
CA PRO A 353 16.67 2.02 3.40
C PRO A 353 16.09 2.94 2.31
N LEU A 354 15.17 2.42 1.47
CA LEU A 354 14.47 3.22 0.48
C LEU A 354 13.60 4.34 1.08
N HIS A 355 13.12 4.22 2.31
CA HIS A 355 12.43 5.31 3.02
C HIS A 355 13.37 6.48 3.29
N ALA A 356 14.60 6.19 3.74
CA ALA A 356 15.63 7.21 3.97
C ALA A 356 16.06 7.88 2.66
N ALA A 357 16.33 7.08 1.61
CA ALA A 357 16.65 7.61 0.29
C ALA A 357 15.50 8.43 -0.29
N GLY A 358 14.27 7.96 -0.13
CA GLY A 358 13.06 8.65 -0.57
C GLY A 358 12.85 9.98 0.14
N TYR A 359 13.18 10.07 1.41
CA TYR A 359 13.19 11.35 2.13
C TYR A 359 14.24 12.25 1.52
N LEU A 360 15.50 11.84 1.54
CA LEU A 360 16.65 12.61 1.08
C LEU A 360 16.52 13.14 -0.35
N LEU A 361 15.85 12.39 -1.23
CA LEU A 361 15.62 12.77 -2.62
C LEU A 361 14.35 13.62 -2.82
N ASN A 362 13.52 13.81 -1.80
CA ASN A 362 12.28 14.58 -1.92
C ASN A 362 12.56 16.09 -1.80
N PRO A 363 12.29 16.90 -2.85
CA PRO A 363 12.57 18.33 -2.87
C PRO A 363 11.89 19.12 -1.75
N ARG A 364 10.73 18.64 -1.27
CA ARG A 364 9.94 19.27 -0.21
C ARG A 364 10.70 19.45 1.10
N TYR A 365 11.68 18.60 1.41
CA TYR A 365 12.34 18.65 2.72
C TYR A 365 13.80 19.12 2.70
N ILE A 366 14.33 19.58 1.55
CA ILE A 366 15.71 20.10 1.44
C ILE A 366 16.02 21.12 2.56
N GLU A 367 15.11 22.06 2.80
CA GLU A 367 15.28 23.10 3.83
C GLU A 367 14.99 22.65 5.26
N LYS A 368 14.38 21.47 5.45
CA LYS A 368 14.08 20.92 6.78
C LYS A 368 15.28 20.26 7.46
N GLY A 369 16.49 20.46 6.95
CA GLY A 369 17.72 19.96 7.57
C GLY A 369 18.08 18.52 7.22
N GLN A 370 17.58 17.98 6.10
CA GLN A 370 17.98 16.66 5.56
C GLN A 370 19.49 16.45 5.47
N THR A 371 20.22 17.54 5.18
CA THR A 371 21.67 17.59 5.06
C THR A 371 22.40 17.50 6.39
N LYS A 372 21.70 17.75 7.51
CA LYS A 372 22.27 17.81 8.86
C LYS A 372 22.05 16.53 9.65
N ASP A 373 21.05 15.73 9.28
CA ASP A 373 20.76 14.50 10.01
C ASP A 373 21.63 13.34 9.52
N LYS A 374 22.49 12.87 10.43
CA LYS A 374 23.37 11.72 10.22
C LYS A 374 22.61 10.40 10.12
N SER A 375 21.37 10.32 10.62
CA SER A 375 20.56 9.10 10.64
C SER A 375 20.07 8.67 9.25
N VAL A 376 20.00 9.62 8.30
CA VAL A 376 19.52 9.37 6.92
C VAL A 376 20.61 8.73 6.04
N MET A 377 21.87 9.09 6.28
CA MET A 377 23.01 8.72 5.45
C MET A 377 23.32 7.21 5.42
N PRO A 378 23.22 6.45 6.52
CA PRO A 378 23.30 4.99 6.50
C PRO A 378 22.30 4.37 5.51
N GLY A 379 21.04 4.83 5.54
CA GLY A 379 20.01 4.38 4.61
C GLY A 379 20.35 4.70 3.16
N TRP A 380 20.79 5.93 2.88
CA TRP A 380 21.25 6.30 1.53
C TRP A 380 22.42 5.45 1.04
N LYS A 381 23.42 5.20 1.90
CA LYS A 381 24.57 4.36 1.57
C LYS A 381 24.13 2.93 1.23
N ALA A 382 23.28 2.34 2.06
CA ALA A 382 22.71 1.02 1.81
C ALA A 382 21.89 0.97 0.51
N THR A 383 21.15 2.06 0.20
CA THR A 383 20.45 2.18 -1.08
C THR A 383 21.41 2.19 -2.26
N LEU A 384 22.49 2.96 -2.21
CA LEU A 384 23.48 3.01 -3.30
C LEU A 384 24.21 1.68 -3.50
N GLU A 385 24.61 1.02 -2.41
CA GLU A 385 25.32 -0.27 -2.45
C GLU A 385 24.47 -1.37 -3.09
N ARG A 386 23.15 -1.34 -2.85
CA ARG A 386 22.22 -2.29 -3.44
C ARG A 386 21.76 -1.90 -4.84
N TYR A 387 21.55 -0.62 -5.11
CA TYR A 387 21.07 -0.15 -6.41
C TYR A 387 22.14 -0.28 -7.51
N GLU A 388 23.39 0.05 -7.19
CA GLU A 388 24.47 0.16 -8.16
C GLU A 388 25.71 -0.59 -7.69
N GLY A 389 26.12 -1.60 -8.45
CA GLY A 389 27.27 -2.45 -8.16
C GLY A 389 28.61 -1.79 -8.48
N GLU A 390 28.64 -0.84 -9.42
CA GLU A 390 29.87 -0.18 -9.85
C GLU A 390 30.26 1.00 -8.94
N SER A 391 31.48 0.96 -8.40
CA SER A 391 31.97 1.99 -7.46
C SER A 391 32.05 3.40 -8.08
N THR A 392 32.42 3.49 -9.36
CA THR A 392 32.50 4.73 -10.14
C THR A 392 31.12 5.36 -10.33
N ALA A 393 30.10 4.57 -10.71
CA ALA A 393 28.72 5.02 -10.84
C ALA A 393 28.15 5.47 -9.48
N ARG A 394 28.44 4.75 -8.38
CA ARG A 394 28.11 5.22 -7.02
C ARG A 394 28.79 6.54 -6.67
N ARG A 395 30.00 6.82 -7.16
CA ARG A 395 30.69 8.11 -6.94
C ARG A 395 29.96 9.24 -7.66
N VAL A 396 29.56 9.04 -8.92
CA VAL A 396 28.77 10.01 -9.68
C VAL A 396 27.46 10.35 -8.97
N LEU A 397 26.77 9.35 -8.42
CA LEU A 397 25.54 9.59 -7.65
C LEU A 397 25.77 10.46 -6.39
N ARG A 398 26.90 10.30 -5.71
CA ARG A 398 27.26 11.12 -4.54
C ARG A 398 27.63 12.56 -4.93
N GLU A 399 28.35 12.73 -6.03
CA GLU A 399 28.69 14.04 -6.57
C GLU A 399 27.41 14.80 -6.97
N GLN A 400 26.54 14.16 -7.76
CA GLN A 400 25.26 14.75 -8.15
C GLN A 400 24.34 15.03 -6.97
N LEU A 401 24.34 14.17 -5.93
CA LEU A 401 23.59 14.45 -4.71
C LEU A 401 24.09 15.71 -4.01
N SER A 402 25.41 15.94 -4.02
CA SER A 402 26.00 17.14 -3.45
C SER A 402 25.56 18.39 -4.22
N SER A 403 25.50 18.32 -5.55
CA SER A 403 24.96 19.41 -6.38
C SER A 403 23.49 19.70 -6.09
N TYR A 404 22.66 18.65 -5.95
CA TYR A 404 21.26 18.79 -5.56
C TYR A 404 21.09 19.47 -4.20
N TRP A 405 21.85 19.07 -3.20
CA TRP A 405 21.79 19.69 -1.87
C TRP A 405 22.27 21.13 -1.83
N ARG A 406 23.14 21.53 -2.75
CA ARG A 406 23.60 22.90 -2.90
C ARG A 406 22.69 23.73 -3.80
N LEU A 407 21.63 23.14 -4.34
CA LEU A 407 20.73 23.76 -5.31
C LEU A 407 21.54 24.34 -6.50
N GLU A 408 22.51 23.57 -6.99
CA GLU A 408 23.34 23.98 -8.12
C GLU A 408 22.57 23.84 -9.45
N GLY A 409 22.77 24.81 -10.35
CA GLY A 409 22.22 24.78 -11.70
C GLY A 409 20.69 24.81 -11.73
N SER A 410 20.09 23.96 -12.55
CA SER A 410 18.63 23.89 -12.74
C SER A 410 17.84 23.56 -11.46
N LEU A 411 18.52 23.01 -10.43
CA LEU A 411 17.90 22.61 -9.16
C LEU A 411 17.68 23.79 -8.21
N GLY A 412 18.37 24.92 -8.44
CA GLY A 412 18.26 26.14 -7.63
C GLY A 412 17.60 27.32 -8.34
N GLU A 413 17.03 27.09 -9.53
CA GLU A 413 16.22 28.10 -10.21
C GLU A 413 15.01 28.50 -9.36
N GLU A 414 14.55 29.74 -9.50
CA GLU A 414 13.44 30.29 -8.71
C GLU A 414 12.18 29.41 -8.80
N ASP A 415 11.84 28.96 -10.01
CA ASP A 415 10.70 28.05 -10.26
C ASP A 415 10.90 26.68 -9.59
N ALA A 416 12.12 26.15 -9.61
CA ALA A 416 12.45 24.87 -8.98
C ALA A 416 12.28 24.96 -7.46
N VAL A 417 12.73 26.06 -6.86
CA VAL A 417 12.60 26.30 -5.42
C VAL A 417 11.14 26.55 -5.03
N ASP A 418 10.39 27.35 -5.79
CA ASP A 418 8.99 27.67 -5.48
C ASP A 418 8.05 26.46 -5.64
N CYS A 419 8.35 25.55 -6.57
CA CYS A 419 7.50 24.40 -6.86
C CYS A 419 7.79 23.16 -5.98
N ARG A 420 8.87 23.13 -5.20
CA ARG A 420 9.37 21.89 -4.55
C ARG A 420 8.41 21.23 -3.55
N ASP A 421 7.51 21.99 -2.93
CA ASP A 421 6.49 21.51 -1.99
C ASP A 421 5.07 21.53 -2.57
N LYS A 422 4.89 22.18 -3.72
CA LYS A 422 3.62 22.30 -4.46
C LYS A 422 3.47 21.25 -5.57
N MET A 423 4.59 20.71 -6.06
CA MET A 423 4.66 19.76 -7.16
C MET A 423 4.85 18.33 -6.66
N ASP A 424 4.35 17.36 -7.42
CA ASP A 424 4.69 15.95 -7.21
C ASP A 424 6.23 15.76 -7.30
N PRO A 425 6.87 15.05 -6.36
CA PRO A 425 8.33 14.91 -6.35
C PRO A 425 8.90 14.29 -7.63
N VAL A 426 8.20 13.33 -8.25
CA VAL A 426 8.65 12.73 -9.52
C VAL A 426 8.60 13.78 -10.63
N ALA A 427 7.50 14.51 -10.75
CA ALA A 427 7.38 15.58 -11.73
C ALA A 427 8.44 16.67 -11.53
N TRP A 428 8.76 17.01 -10.27
CA TRP A 428 9.84 17.97 -9.98
C TRP A 428 11.18 17.48 -10.52
N TRP A 429 11.55 16.22 -10.26
CA TRP A 429 12.78 15.64 -10.79
C TRP A 429 12.78 15.57 -12.32
N GLU A 430 11.64 15.30 -12.96
CA GLU A 430 11.53 15.29 -14.42
C GLU A 430 11.79 16.67 -15.04
N ASN A 431 11.32 17.75 -14.40
CA ASN A 431 11.47 19.12 -14.91
C ASN A 431 12.84 19.73 -14.60
N PHE A 432 13.36 19.55 -13.39
CA PHE A 432 14.53 20.29 -12.91
C PHE A 432 15.79 19.41 -12.74
N GLY A 433 15.66 18.09 -12.80
CA GLY A 433 16.75 17.15 -12.54
C GLY A 433 17.73 16.89 -13.68
N PHE A 434 17.54 17.50 -14.86
CA PHE A 434 18.21 17.10 -16.10
C PHE A 434 19.74 17.28 -16.10
N GLU A 435 20.28 18.19 -15.28
CA GLU A 435 21.73 18.37 -15.11
C GLU A 435 22.37 17.31 -14.21
N THR A 436 21.55 16.51 -13.52
CA THR A 436 21.98 15.39 -12.66
C THR A 436 21.38 14.06 -13.12
N PRO A 437 21.65 13.60 -14.35
CA PRO A 437 20.87 12.54 -15.00
C PRO A 437 20.89 11.19 -14.26
N SER A 438 22.00 10.84 -13.60
CA SER A 438 22.09 9.59 -12.83
C SER A 438 21.26 9.66 -11.55
N LEU A 439 21.35 10.78 -10.84
CA LEU A 439 20.57 11.05 -9.64
C LEU A 439 19.09 11.20 -9.97
N GLN A 440 18.74 11.96 -11.01
CA GLN A 440 17.37 12.07 -11.52
C GLN A 440 16.75 10.70 -11.80
N THR A 441 17.52 9.81 -12.46
CA THR A 441 17.05 8.46 -12.76
C THR A 441 16.74 7.66 -11.50
N LEU A 442 17.62 7.71 -10.50
CA LEU A 442 17.44 7.05 -9.22
C LEU A 442 16.31 7.69 -8.40
N ALA A 443 16.26 9.02 -8.36
CA ALA A 443 15.26 9.79 -7.62
C ALA A 443 13.86 9.45 -8.10
N ILE A 444 13.62 9.48 -9.41
CA ILE A 444 12.33 9.09 -9.95
C ILE A 444 12.05 7.61 -9.67
N LYS A 445 13.06 6.72 -9.75
CA LYS A 445 12.84 5.30 -9.43
C LYS A 445 12.42 5.09 -7.99
N VAL A 446 13.04 5.78 -7.02
CA VAL A 446 12.71 5.69 -5.59
C VAL A 446 11.37 6.38 -5.29
N LEU A 447 11.19 7.62 -5.75
CA LEU A 447 10.00 8.43 -5.48
C LEU A 447 8.77 8.02 -6.29
N SER A 448 8.88 7.06 -7.22
CA SER A 448 7.72 6.44 -7.86
C SER A 448 7.25 5.18 -7.14
N GLN A 449 7.92 4.75 -6.07
CA GLN A 449 7.59 3.49 -5.41
C GLN A 449 6.38 3.63 -4.48
N VAL A 450 5.50 2.62 -4.51
CA VAL A 450 4.45 2.42 -3.51
C VAL A 450 5.06 1.71 -2.31
N SER A 451 4.76 2.15 -1.10
CA SER A 451 5.36 1.58 0.13
C SER A 451 4.35 0.86 1.04
N SER A 452 3.04 0.93 0.74
CA SER A 452 1.97 0.30 1.53
C SER A 452 1.16 -0.69 0.72
N VAL A 453 0.76 -1.79 1.36
CA VAL A 453 -0.13 -2.82 0.82
C VAL A 453 -1.53 -2.80 1.44
N ALA A 454 -1.73 -2.08 2.55
CA ALA A 454 -3.01 -2.06 3.27
C ALA A 454 -4.12 -1.39 2.47
N MET A 455 -3.80 -0.41 1.64
CA MET A 455 -4.78 0.24 0.75
C MET A 455 -5.41 -0.74 -0.25
N PHE A 456 -4.79 -1.90 -0.48
CA PHE A 456 -5.34 -2.99 -1.30
C PHE A 456 -6.28 -3.91 -0.51
N GLU A 457 -6.28 -3.86 0.82
CA GLU A 457 -7.22 -4.63 1.65
C GLU A 457 -8.65 -4.09 1.52
N GLU A 458 -8.84 -2.77 1.45
CA GLU A 458 -10.17 -2.15 1.26
C GLU A 458 -10.83 -2.54 -0.07
N ILE A 459 -10.02 -2.73 -1.12
CA ILE A 459 -10.50 -3.20 -2.44
C ILE A 459 -11.01 -4.65 -2.35
N TRP A 460 -10.45 -5.43 -1.43
CA TRP A 460 -10.65 -6.88 -1.36
C TRP A 460 -11.67 -7.33 -0.30
N GLN A 461 -11.72 -6.68 0.86
CA GLN A 461 -12.64 -7.04 1.95
C GLN A 461 -14.13 -6.93 1.53
N ALA A 462 -14.44 -6.17 0.48
CA ALA A 462 -15.78 -6.08 -0.08
C ALA A 462 -16.25 -7.32 -0.88
N ASN A 463 -15.46 -8.40 -0.98
CA ASN A 463 -15.70 -9.46 -1.98
C ASN A 463 -15.49 -10.91 -1.49
N ASP A 464 -15.66 -11.21 -0.20
CA ASP A 464 -15.29 -12.52 0.38
C ASP A 464 -16.20 -13.73 0.01
N PHE A 465 -17.01 -13.68 -1.05
CA PHE A 465 -17.84 -14.81 -1.48
C PHE A 465 -17.96 -14.87 -3.00
N SER A 466 -17.26 -15.80 -3.67
CA SER A 466 -17.71 -16.40 -4.96
C SER A 466 -16.66 -17.31 -5.66
N CYS A 467 -15.42 -17.47 -5.19
CA CYS A 467 -14.39 -18.03 -6.09
C CYS A 467 -14.13 -19.54 -6.04
N ARG A 468 -14.46 -20.27 -4.96
CA ARG A 468 -14.19 -21.74 -4.93
C ARG A 468 -15.28 -22.61 -5.56
N GLU A 469 -16.57 -22.23 -5.47
CA GLU A 469 -17.65 -23.02 -6.10
C GLU A 469 -17.63 -23.01 -7.64
N ALA A 470 -16.99 -22.01 -8.25
CA ALA A 470 -16.88 -21.89 -9.71
C ALA A 470 -15.69 -22.67 -10.31
N ALA A 471 -14.67 -22.98 -9.52
CA ALA A 471 -13.45 -23.69 -9.96
C ALA A 471 -13.75 -25.12 -10.42
N GLY A 472 -14.75 -25.77 -9.84
CA GLY A 472 -15.18 -27.12 -10.25
C GLY A 472 -15.81 -27.19 -11.65
N ARG A 473 -16.18 -26.05 -12.28
CA ARG A 473 -16.89 -26.02 -13.58
C ARG A 473 -16.12 -25.37 -14.72
N LEU A 474 -15.06 -24.62 -14.43
CA LEU A 474 -14.29 -23.86 -15.41
C LEU A 474 -12.80 -24.20 -15.23
N GLY A 475 -12.15 -24.73 -16.27
CA GLY A 475 -10.73 -25.09 -16.22
C GLY A 475 -9.84 -23.92 -15.75
N VAL A 476 -8.78 -24.25 -15.01
CA VAL A 476 -7.90 -23.35 -14.23
C VAL A 476 -7.48 -22.09 -15.01
N GLN A 477 -6.99 -22.23 -16.25
CA GLN A 477 -6.53 -21.10 -17.08
C GLN A 477 -7.63 -20.09 -17.43
N LYS A 478 -8.88 -20.54 -17.64
CA LYS A 478 -10.00 -19.63 -17.93
C LYS A 478 -10.44 -18.86 -16.68
N MET A 479 -10.17 -19.41 -15.50
CA MET A 479 -10.49 -18.80 -14.21
C MET A 479 -9.46 -17.72 -13.87
N GLU A 480 -8.16 -18.00 -14.06
CA GLU A 480 -7.07 -17.04 -13.92
C GLU A 480 -7.24 -15.81 -14.81
N GLY A 481 -7.53 -15.99 -16.11
CA GLY A 481 -7.74 -14.87 -17.03
C GLY A 481 -8.96 -14.00 -16.67
N ARG A 482 -10.05 -14.61 -16.17
CA ARG A 482 -11.22 -13.84 -15.69
C ARG A 482 -10.92 -13.09 -14.39
N PHE A 483 -10.15 -13.70 -13.50
CA PHE A 483 -9.72 -13.09 -12.26
C PHE A 483 -8.83 -11.88 -12.52
N PHE A 484 -7.86 -12.04 -13.43
CA PHE A 484 -7.01 -10.98 -13.93
C PHE A 484 -7.83 -9.79 -14.48
N ILE A 485 -8.75 -10.05 -15.44
CA ILE A 485 -9.57 -9.00 -16.05
C ILE A 485 -10.44 -8.30 -15.01
N ARG A 486 -11.13 -9.06 -14.16
CA ARG A 486 -12.03 -8.50 -13.13
C ARG A 486 -11.30 -7.60 -12.15
N ASN A 487 -10.13 -8.02 -11.69
CA ASN A 487 -9.36 -7.24 -10.72
C ASN A 487 -8.76 -5.98 -11.35
N ASN A 488 -8.23 -6.06 -12.57
CA ASN A 488 -7.69 -4.89 -13.26
C ASN A 488 -8.76 -3.88 -13.69
N LEU A 489 -9.94 -4.31 -14.16
CA LEU A 489 -11.06 -3.40 -14.45
C LEU A 489 -11.51 -2.62 -13.20
N ARG A 490 -11.46 -3.24 -12.02
CA ARG A 490 -11.79 -2.59 -10.74
C ARG A 490 -10.73 -1.59 -10.32
N LEU A 491 -9.45 -1.92 -10.50
CA LEU A 491 -8.34 -0.97 -10.29
C LEU A 491 -8.53 0.26 -11.19
N HIS A 492 -8.84 0.06 -12.47
CA HIS A 492 -9.16 1.16 -13.39
C HIS A 492 -10.37 1.98 -12.97
N GLY A 493 -11.44 1.34 -12.53
CA GLY A 493 -12.65 2.02 -12.06
C GLY A 493 -12.41 2.93 -10.84
N ARG A 494 -11.49 2.57 -9.93
CA ARG A 494 -11.12 3.40 -8.78
C ARG A 494 -10.09 4.47 -9.09
N ILE A 495 -9.16 4.23 -10.03
CA ILE A 495 -8.20 5.24 -10.48
C ILE A 495 -8.95 6.37 -11.24
N ASN A 496 -9.98 6.03 -12.01
CA ASN A 496 -10.72 6.97 -12.85
C ASN A 496 -12.02 7.52 -12.22
N GLY A 497 -12.53 6.88 -11.17
CA GLY A 497 -13.71 7.33 -10.42
C GLY A 497 -13.31 7.95 -9.08
N ASN A 498 -13.91 9.08 -8.72
CA ASN A 498 -13.77 9.78 -7.43
C ASN A 498 -14.27 8.98 -6.19
N LEU A 499 -14.08 7.66 -6.16
CA LEU A 499 -14.26 6.80 -4.98
C LEU A 499 -12.90 6.63 -4.31
N CYS A 500 -12.24 7.75 -4.05
CA CYS A 500 -11.15 7.83 -3.10
C CYS A 500 -11.82 7.80 -1.71
N PHE A 501 -12.06 6.59 -1.18
CA PHE A 501 -12.18 6.46 0.27
C PHE A 501 -10.78 6.68 0.83
N SER A 502 -10.36 7.94 0.84
CA SER A 502 -9.21 8.34 1.61
C SER A 502 -9.52 8.02 3.06
N PHE A 503 -8.54 7.53 3.80
CA PHE A 503 -8.53 7.61 5.26
C PHE A 503 -8.98 9.02 5.74
N ALA A 504 -8.70 10.06 4.92
CA ALA A 504 -9.07 11.46 5.14
C ALA A 504 -10.58 11.79 5.04
N GLN A 505 -11.44 10.96 4.43
CA GLN A 505 -12.91 11.15 4.53
C GLN A 505 -13.47 10.76 5.91
N ARG A 506 -12.63 10.24 6.82
CA ARG A 506 -12.97 9.96 8.22
C ARG A 506 -12.48 11.05 9.18
N ASN A 507 -12.45 12.29 8.70
CA ASN A 507 -12.14 13.52 9.44
C ASN A 507 -13.20 13.92 10.50
N ALA A 508 -13.83 12.95 11.16
CA ALA A 508 -14.49 13.21 12.45
C ALA A 508 -13.46 13.48 13.56
N PHE A 509 -12.21 13.03 13.37
CA PHE A 509 -11.14 13.11 14.37
C PHE A 509 -10.60 14.54 14.59
N CYS A 510 -10.47 15.35 13.52
CA CYS A 510 -10.13 16.77 13.67
C CYS A 510 -11.22 17.59 14.39
N LYS A 511 -12.43 17.07 14.56
CA LYS A 511 -13.48 17.74 15.34
C LYS A 511 -13.47 17.34 16.82
N LEU A 512 -13.11 16.08 17.13
CA LEU A 512 -13.06 15.57 18.50
C LEU A 512 -11.83 16.03 19.29
N LEU A 513 -10.69 16.29 18.64
CA LEU A 513 -9.47 16.76 19.30
C LEU A 513 -9.41 18.29 19.49
N PHE A 514 -10.22 19.06 18.75
CA PHE A 514 -10.20 20.53 18.78
C PHE A 514 -11.41 21.15 19.51
N TRP A 515 -12.31 20.33 20.06
CA TRP A 515 -13.44 20.75 20.91
C TRP A 515 -13.46 19.94 22.21
N SER A 516 -12.46 20.19 23.06
CA SER A 516 -12.53 19.91 24.50
C SER A 516 -11.53 20.78 25.24
#